data_AF-A0A8J4Y561-F1
#
_entry.id   AF-A0A8J4Y561-F1
#
_cell.length_a   1.000
_cell.length_b   1.000
_cell.length_c   1.000
_cell.angle_alpha   90.00
_cell.angle_beta   90.00
_cell.angle_gamma   90.00
#
_symmetry.space_group_name_H-M   'P 1'
#
loop_
_entity.id
_entity.type
_entity.pdbx_description
1 polymer ?
#
loop_
_entity_poly.entity_id
_entity_poly.type
_entity_poly.pdbx_seq_one_letter_code
_entity_poly.pdbx_strand_id
1 'polypeptide(L)'
;MPMFTAVLHMLFARFMQHFLASEGLVSHWEPFRRLVMMGMVMGQTHRVKGTGRYLTKDQVDFSVRPAVELGTGAPLVITNEKMSKSKHNGVDPQEVLEKYGTDTTRLLMLANFAPSSARNWSEESKFSRTFFNTQLYHSH
;
A
#
# COMPACT_ATOMS: atom_id res chain seq x y z
N MET A 1 -12.04 -2.45 6.90
CA MET A 1 -13.05 -2.44 5.82
C MET A 1 -12.54 -2.92 4.44
N PRO A 2 -11.87 -4.07 4.30
CA PRO A 2 -11.72 -4.74 2.98
C PRO A 2 -12.75 -5.85 2.73
N MET A 3 -13.49 -6.29 3.75
CA MET A 3 -14.23 -7.55 3.69
C MET A 3 -15.59 -7.43 2.98
N PHE A 4 -16.33 -6.34 3.18
CA PHE A 4 -17.69 -6.20 2.64
C PHE A 4 -17.75 -6.00 1.12
N THR A 5 -16.82 -5.24 0.55
CA THR A 5 -16.72 -5.07 -0.91
C THR A 5 -16.27 -6.36 -1.61
N ALA A 6 -15.41 -7.14 -0.96
CA ALA A 6 -14.98 -8.44 -1.49
C ALA A 6 -16.15 -9.43 -1.55
N VAL A 7 -16.97 -9.53 -0.50
CA VAL A 7 -18.11 -10.47 -0.47
C VAL A 7 -19.11 -10.18 -1.58
N LEU A 8 -19.55 -8.92 -1.72
CA LEU A 8 -20.54 -8.57 -2.74
C LEU A 8 -20.02 -8.83 -4.15
N HIS A 9 -18.79 -8.40 -4.45
CA HIS A 9 -18.21 -8.58 -5.78
C HIS A 9 -17.99 -10.06 -6.11
N MET A 10 -17.51 -10.86 -5.15
CA MET A 10 -17.31 -12.31 -5.35
C MET A 10 -18.64 -13.05 -5.52
N LEU A 11 -19.67 -12.72 -4.74
CA LEU A 11 -21.00 -13.31 -4.89
C LEU A 11 -21.62 -12.96 -6.24
N PHE A 12 -21.51 -11.69 -6.65
CA PHE A 12 -22.03 -11.25 -7.95
C PHE A 12 -21.30 -11.93 -9.11
N ALA A 13 -19.97 -12.05 -9.06
CA ALA A 13 -19.20 -12.76 -10.08
C ALA A 13 -19.62 -14.24 -10.19
N ARG A 14 -19.86 -14.92 -9.05
CA ARG A 14 -20.37 -16.29 -9.04
C ARG A 14 -21.77 -16.36 -9.64
N PHE A 15 -22.68 -15.49 -9.23
CA PHE A 15 -24.04 -15.43 -9.79
C PHE A 15 -24.01 -15.29 -11.32
N MET A 16 -23.21 -14.36 -11.84
CA MET A 16 -23.08 -14.16 -13.29
C MET A 16 -22.49 -15.39 -13.99
N GLN A 17 -21.47 -16.04 -13.40
CA GLN A 17 -20.90 -17.27 -13.96
C GLN A 17 -21.95 -18.40 -14.03
N HIS A 18 -22.71 -18.60 -12.95
CA HIS A 18 -23.77 -19.61 -12.90
C HIS A 18 -24.87 -19.35 -13.93
N PHE A 19 -25.28 -18.08 -14.11
CA PHE A 19 -26.24 -17.68 -15.14
C PHE A 19 -25.70 -17.95 -16.56
N LEU A 20 -24.45 -17.59 -16.84
CA LEU A 20 -23.86 -17.86 -18.16
C LEU A 20 -23.68 -19.37 -18.41
N ALA A 21 -23.39 -20.15 -17.37
CA ALA A 21 -23.27 -21.60 -17.47
C ALA A 21 -24.64 -22.26 -17.73
N SER A 22 -25.72 -21.76 -17.13
CA SER A 22 -27.08 -22.28 -17.39
C SER A 22 -27.54 -22.05 -18.82
N GLU A 23 -27.12 -20.94 -19.44
CA GLU A 23 -27.37 -20.65 -20.86
C GLU A 23 -26.40 -21.39 -21.81
N GLY A 24 -25.48 -22.21 -21.27
CA GLY A 24 -24.49 -22.94 -22.06
C GLY A 24 -23.40 -22.07 -22.71
N LEU A 25 -23.28 -20.81 -22.30
CA LEU A 25 -22.31 -19.86 -22.87
C LEU A 25 -20.90 -20.06 -22.34
N VAL A 26 -20.75 -20.74 -21.20
CA VAL A 26 -19.45 -21.08 -20.59
C VAL A 26 -19.46 -22.52 -20.06
N SER A 27 -18.31 -23.17 -20.12
CA SER A 27 -18.13 -24.58 -19.70
C SER A 27 -17.93 -24.79 -18.20
N HIS A 28 -17.67 -23.73 -17.44
CA HIS A 28 -17.30 -23.79 -16.03
C HIS A 28 -18.30 -23.05 -15.16
N TRP A 29 -18.61 -23.64 -14.00
CA TRP A 29 -19.61 -23.13 -13.06
C TRP A 29 -19.07 -22.11 -12.04
N GLU A 30 -17.76 -22.10 -11.79
CA GLU A 30 -17.12 -21.17 -10.86
C GLU A 30 -16.16 -20.23 -11.61
N PRO A 31 -16.21 -18.91 -11.36
CA PRO A 31 -15.42 -17.93 -12.11
C PRO A 31 -13.93 -17.92 -11.71
N PHE A 32 -13.60 -18.36 -10.49
CA PHE A 32 -12.23 -18.30 -9.95
C PHE A 32 -11.83 -19.64 -9.33
N ARG A 33 -10.74 -20.25 -9.81
CA ARG A 33 -10.21 -21.50 -9.24
C ARG A 33 -9.39 -21.29 -7.96
N ARG A 34 -8.74 -20.13 -7.84
CA ARG A 34 -7.93 -19.75 -6.67
C ARG A 34 -8.01 -18.24 -6.46
N LEU A 35 -8.20 -17.83 -5.22
CA LEU A 35 -8.21 -16.43 -4.81
C LEU A 35 -6.97 -16.14 -3.95
N VAL A 36 -6.23 -15.09 -4.31
CA VAL A 36 -5.09 -14.61 -3.51
C VAL A 36 -5.44 -13.22 -2.99
N MET A 37 -5.58 -13.10 -1.67
CA MET A 37 -5.83 -11.82 -1.02
C MET A 37 -4.51 -11.12 -0.76
N MET A 38 -4.31 -9.97 -1.42
CA MET A 38 -3.14 -9.15 -1.19
C MET A 38 -3.29 -8.35 0.12
N GLY A 39 -2.20 -8.27 0.87
CA GLY A 39 -2.10 -7.44 2.07
C GLY A 39 -2.18 -5.95 1.73
N MET A 40 -2.46 -5.13 2.74
CA MET A 40 -2.55 -3.68 2.57
C MET A 40 -1.17 -3.03 2.60
N VAL A 41 -1.00 -2.00 1.77
CA VAL A 41 0.11 -1.06 1.92
C VAL A 41 -0.32 0.02 2.92
N MET A 42 0.46 0.15 3.98
CA MET A 42 0.30 1.10 5.06
C MET A 42 1.28 2.24 4.84
N GLY A 43 0.84 3.48 5.02
CA GLY A 43 1.70 4.67 4.97
C GLY A 43 1.68 5.38 6.32
N GLN A 44 2.78 6.06 6.63
CA GLN A 44 2.89 6.85 7.86
C GLN A 44 1.94 8.06 7.81
N THR A 45 1.12 8.20 8.84
CA THR A 45 0.18 9.31 9.02
C THR A 45 0.62 10.23 10.15
N HIS A 46 0.43 11.53 9.96
CA HIS A 46 0.68 12.56 10.96
C HIS A 46 -0.66 13.15 11.38
N ARG A 47 -1.02 13.01 12.66
CA ARG A 47 -2.31 13.46 13.17
C ARG A 47 -2.15 14.35 14.39
N VAL A 48 -2.81 15.51 14.41
CA VAL A 48 -2.76 16.41 15.58
C VAL A 48 -3.43 15.74 16.79
N LYS A 49 -2.73 15.70 17.93
CA LYS A 49 -3.26 15.14 19.18
C LYS A 49 -4.36 16.05 19.70
N GLY A 50 -5.58 15.53 19.81
CA GLY A 50 -6.77 16.27 20.23
C GLY A 50 -7.80 16.40 19.11
N THR A 51 -7.46 17.11 18.03
CA THR A 51 -8.40 17.34 16.91
C THR A 51 -8.54 16.15 15.97
N GLY A 52 -7.52 15.29 15.87
CA GLY A 52 -7.55 14.15 14.98
C GLY A 52 -7.37 14.50 13.49
N ARG A 53 -7.02 15.75 13.17
CA ARG A 53 -6.78 16.21 11.79
C ARG A 53 -5.49 15.61 11.23
N TYR A 54 -5.55 15.07 10.01
CA TYR A 54 -4.38 14.61 9.25
C TYR A 54 -3.64 15.80 8.63
N LEU A 55 -2.32 15.73 8.65
CA LEU A 55 -1.43 16.75 8.09
C LEU A 55 -0.63 16.18 6.92
N THR A 56 -0.30 17.04 5.95
CA THR A 56 0.71 16.74 4.93
C THR A 56 2.11 16.83 5.52
N LYS A 57 3.11 16.25 4.85
CA LYS A 57 4.50 16.30 5.31
C LYS A 57 5.02 17.74 5.45
N ASP A 58 4.58 18.65 4.58
CA ASP A 58 5.00 20.06 4.58
C ASP A 58 4.42 20.87 5.75
N GLN A 59 3.48 20.30 6.50
CA GLN A 59 2.85 20.92 7.68
C GLN A 59 3.43 20.38 8.99
N VAL A 60 4.44 19.51 8.93
CA VAL A 60 5.05 18.87 10.09
C VAL A 60 6.48 19.37 10.26
N ASP A 61 6.81 19.79 11.48
CA ASP A 61 8.17 20.10 11.86
C ASP A 61 8.86 18.83 12.38
N PHE A 62 9.77 18.30 11.56
CA PHE A 62 10.58 17.13 11.87
C PHE A 62 11.89 17.47 12.59
N SER A 63 12.23 18.75 12.77
CA SER A 63 13.46 19.17 13.46
C SER A 63 13.38 18.91 14.97
N VAL A 64 12.15 18.91 15.52
CA VAL A 64 11.87 18.68 16.94
C VAL A 64 11.41 17.24 17.16
N ARG A 65 11.81 16.64 18.29
CA ARG A 65 11.33 15.32 18.72
C ARG A 65 10.66 15.44 20.09
N PRO A 66 9.36 15.07 20.23
CA PRO A 66 8.45 14.57 19.20
C PRO A 66 8.08 15.63 18.16
N ALA A 67 7.78 15.20 16.94
CA ALA A 67 7.40 16.11 15.84
C ALA A 67 6.11 16.88 16.17
N VAL A 68 6.05 18.13 15.73
CA VAL A 68 4.95 19.06 15.99
C VAL A 68 4.39 19.62 14.69
N GLU A 69 3.18 20.18 14.75
CA GLU A 69 2.60 20.92 13.63
C GLU A 69 3.34 22.26 13.42
N LEU A 70 3.66 22.57 12.16
CA LEU A 70 4.24 23.86 11.78
C LEU A 70 3.26 25.00 12.06
N GLY A 71 3.73 26.01 12.80
CA GLY A 71 2.96 27.21 13.15
C GLY A 71 2.24 27.12 14.51
N THR A 72 1.52 26.03 14.79
CA THR A 72 0.80 25.88 16.07
C THR A 72 1.64 25.25 17.18
N GLY A 73 2.67 24.46 16.82
CA GLY A 73 3.46 23.69 17.79
C GLY A 73 2.68 22.55 18.44
N ALA A 74 1.50 22.18 17.90
CA ALA A 74 0.67 21.14 18.49
C ALA A 74 1.34 19.76 18.37
N PRO A 75 1.27 18.93 19.43
CA PRO A 75 1.90 17.61 19.42
C PRO A 75 1.19 16.66 18.44
N LEU A 76 1.96 15.84 17.74
CA LEU A 76 1.45 14.89 16.74
C LEU A 76 1.42 13.45 17.26
N VAL A 77 0.51 12.66 16.69
CA VAL A 77 0.45 11.21 16.77
C VAL A 77 0.88 10.66 15.41
N ILE A 78 1.95 9.88 15.41
CA ILE A 78 2.51 9.26 14.22
C ILE A 78 2.17 7.77 14.24
N THR A 79 1.42 7.30 13.25
CA THR A 79 0.94 5.92 13.14
C THR A 79 1.14 5.39 11.71
N ASN A 80 1.13 4.07 11.53
CA ASN A 80 1.06 3.46 10.20
C ASN A 80 -0.37 3.04 9.93
N GLU A 81 -0.97 3.60 8.89
CA GLU A 81 -2.37 3.36 8.55
C GLU A 81 -2.52 3.02 7.07
N LYS A 82 -3.62 2.35 6.69
CA LYS A 82 -3.93 2.07 5.28
C LYS A 82 -3.81 3.37 4.47
N MET A 83 -3.06 3.32 3.37
CA MET A 83 -2.92 4.47 2.49
C MET A 83 -4.27 4.97 1.99
N SER A 84 -4.49 6.29 2.06
CA SER A 84 -5.63 6.96 1.46
C SER A 84 -5.36 8.43 1.21
N LYS A 85 -6.00 8.99 0.17
CA LYS A 85 -5.89 10.41 -0.18
C LYS A 85 -6.27 11.33 0.99
N SER A 86 -7.30 10.96 1.76
CA SER A 86 -7.79 11.71 2.92
C SER A 86 -6.84 11.75 4.12
N LYS A 87 -5.82 10.88 4.16
CA LYS A 87 -4.86 10.77 5.26
C LYS A 87 -3.50 11.36 4.93
N HIS A 88 -3.33 11.83 3.69
CA HIS A 88 -2.08 12.40 3.18
C HIS A 88 -0.85 11.47 3.36
N ASN A 89 -1.09 10.15 3.34
CA ASN A 89 -0.06 9.12 3.50
C ASN A 89 0.12 8.24 2.26
N GLY A 90 -0.52 8.60 1.14
CA GLY A 90 -0.35 7.92 -0.14
C GLY A 90 1.00 8.27 -0.76
N VAL A 91 1.55 7.33 -1.50
CA VAL A 91 2.73 7.53 -2.36
C VAL A 91 2.29 7.34 -3.79
N ASP A 92 2.71 8.25 -4.67
CA ASP A 92 2.43 8.13 -6.09
C ASP A 92 3.33 7.03 -6.71
N PRO A 93 2.77 5.95 -7.28
CA PRO A 93 3.58 4.93 -7.94
C PRO A 93 4.42 5.48 -9.09
N GLN A 94 3.99 6.55 -9.75
CA GLN A 94 4.73 7.17 -10.85
C GLN A 94 6.02 7.81 -10.36
N GLU A 95 5.99 8.52 -9.23
CA GLU A 95 7.20 9.09 -8.62
C GLU A 95 8.23 8.02 -8.26
N VAL A 96 7.77 6.86 -7.75
CA VAL A 96 8.64 5.73 -7.42
C VAL A 96 9.27 5.13 -8.68
N LEU A 97 8.47 4.98 -9.74
CA LEU A 97 8.94 4.47 -11.05
C LEU A 97 9.97 5.40 -11.68
N GLU A 98 9.73 6.72 -11.66
CA GLU A 98 10.65 7.72 -12.19
C GLU A 98 11.96 7.77 -11.39
N LYS A 99 11.88 7.60 -10.06
CA LYS A 99 13.05 7.64 -9.16
C LYS A 99 13.92 6.39 -9.21
N TYR A 100 13.32 5.21 -9.30
CA TYR A 100 14.03 3.93 -9.14
C TYR A 100 14.00 3.02 -10.37
N GLY A 101 13.15 3.29 -11.36
CA GLY A 101 12.94 2.43 -12.52
C GLY A 101 12.00 1.25 -12.24
N THR A 102 11.54 0.62 -13.32
CA THR A 102 10.50 -0.43 -13.29
C THR A 102 10.91 -1.66 -12.49
N ASP A 103 12.12 -2.19 -12.73
CA ASP A 103 12.56 -3.43 -12.11
C ASP A 103 12.79 -3.27 -10.60
N THR A 104 13.43 -2.18 -10.18
CA THR A 104 13.62 -1.87 -8.76
C THR A 104 12.29 -1.67 -8.06
N THR A 105 11.32 -1.00 -8.70
CA THR A 105 9.98 -0.82 -8.15
C THR A 105 9.25 -2.15 -7.96
N ARG A 106 9.30 -3.04 -8.96
CA ARG A 106 8.70 -4.39 -8.87
C ARG A 106 9.35 -5.21 -7.76
N LEU A 107 10.67 -5.17 -7.65
CA LEU A 107 11.39 -5.89 -6.60
C LEU A 107 11.09 -5.32 -5.22
N LEU A 108 11.02 -4.00 -5.07
CA LEU A 108 10.59 -3.36 -3.82
C LEU A 108 9.16 -3.79 -3.45
N MET A 109 8.27 -3.92 -4.44
CA MET A 109 6.91 -4.42 -4.24
C MET A 109 6.86 -5.90 -3.86
N LEU A 110 7.78 -6.74 -4.32
CA LEU A 110 7.75 -8.19 -4.10
C LEU A 110 8.66 -8.69 -2.98
N ALA A 111 9.68 -7.91 -2.59
CA ALA A 111 10.69 -8.33 -1.61
C ALA A 111 10.11 -8.48 -0.20
N ASN A 112 10.60 -9.46 0.55
CA ASN A 112 10.54 -9.60 2.01
C ASN A 112 9.16 -9.53 2.70
N PHE A 113 8.04 -9.72 1.97
CA PHE A 113 6.72 -9.85 2.59
C PHE A 113 5.90 -10.93 1.89
N ALA A 114 5.19 -11.75 2.67
CA ALA A 114 4.20 -12.65 2.09
C ALA A 114 3.10 -11.82 1.41
N PRO A 115 2.55 -12.26 0.26
CA PRO A 115 1.56 -11.49 -0.49
C PRO A 115 0.34 -11.07 0.33
N SER A 116 -0.04 -11.86 1.35
CA SER A 116 -1.20 -11.61 2.21
C SER A 116 -0.92 -10.70 3.42
N SER A 117 0.35 -10.41 3.73
CA SER A 117 0.73 -9.62 4.89
C SER A 117 0.67 -8.12 4.59
N ALA A 118 0.20 -7.33 5.57
CA ALA A 118 0.28 -5.87 5.46
C ALA A 118 1.75 -5.42 5.47
N ARG A 119 2.06 -4.38 4.69
CA ARG A 119 3.40 -3.80 4.56
C ARG A 119 3.36 -2.33 4.93
N ASN A 120 4.32 -1.89 5.74
CA ASN A 120 4.57 -0.46 5.93
C ASN A 120 5.49 0.06 4.82
N TRP A 121 5.00 1.04 4.07
CA TRP A 121 5.79 1.76 3.10
C TRP A 121 6.58 2.86 3.80
N SER A 122 7.87 2.92 3.53
CA SER A 122 8.71 4.07 3.85
C SER A 122 9.66 4.33 2.69
N GLU A 123 9.90 5.60 2.36
CA GLU A 123 10.92 5.99 1.39
C GLU A 123 12.33 5.55 1.83
N GLU A 124 12.51 5.41 3.15
CA GLU A 124 13.71 4.87 3.81
C GLU A 124 13.65 3.35 4.01
N SER A 125 12.63 2.66 3.50
CA SER A 125 12.61 1.19 3.52
C SER A 125 13.92 0.77 2.86
N LYS A 126 14.73 0.04 3.64
CA LYS A 126 16.19 -0.14 3.54
C LYS A 126 16.65 -0.93 2.31
N PHE A 127 16.03 -0.67 1.19
CA PHE A 127 16.40 -1.07 -0.16
C PHE A 127 17.13 0.10 -0.82
N SER A 128 18.05 0.70 -0.07
CA SER A 128 19.03 1.60 -0.66
C SER A 128 19.80 0.82 -1.71
N ARG A 129 19.93 1.43 -2.89
CA ARG A 129 20.88 1.20 -4.00
C ARG A 129 22.09 0.30 -3.69
N THR A 130 22.63 0.37 -2.48
CA THR A 130 23.64 -0.52 -1.88
C THR A 130 23.31 -2.01 -1.91
N PHE A 131 22.09 -2.45 -1.56
CA PHE A 131 21.78 -3.90 -1.55
C PHE A 131 21.82 -4.50 -2.96
N PHE A 132 21.47 -3.70 -3.97
CA PHE A 132 21.46 -4.12 -5.38
C PHE A 132 22.82 -4.04 -6.06
N ASN A 133 23.55 -2.93 -5.88
CA ASN A 133 24.88 -2.80 -6.49
C ASN A 133 25.88 -3.81 -5.93
N THR A 134 25.77 -4.21 -4.66
CA THR A 134 26.77 -5.09 -4.05
C THR A 134 26.52 -6.59 -4.30
N GLN A 135 25.30 -7.02 -4.61
CA GLN A 135 24.97 -8.47 -4.76
C GLN A 135 24.76 -8.93 -6.21
N LEU A 136 24.29 -8.06 -7.12
CA LEU A 136 24.06 -8.45 -8.52
C LEU A 136 25.21 -8.09 -9.47
N TYR A 137 26.07 -7.11 -9.11
CA TYR A 137 27.18 -6.65 -9.96
C TYR A 137 28.57 -7.13 -9.50
N HIS A 138 28.67 -7.84 -8.38
CA HIS A 138 29.94 -8.45 -7.92
C HIS A 138 30.03 -9.96 -8.21
N SER A 139 29.13 -10.52 -9.02
CA SER A 139 29.22 -11.91 -9.50
C SER A 139 29.91 -12.05 -10.86
N HIS A 140 30.74 -11.07 -11.26
CA HIS A 140 31.66 -11.16 -12.38
C HIS A 140 33.05 -10.64 -12.00
#